data_AF-A0AAF0M0K0-F1
#
_entry.id   AF-A0AAF0M0K0-F1
#
_cell.length_a   1.000
_cell.length_b   1.000
_cell.length_c   1.000
_cell.angle_alpha   90.00
_cell.angle_beta   90.00
_cell.angle_gamma   90.00
#
_symmetry.space_group_name_H-M   'P 1'
#
loop_
_entity.id
_entity.type
_entity.pdbx_description
1 polymer ?
#
loop_
_entity_poly.entity_id
_entity_poly.type
_entity_poly.pdbx_seq_one_letter_code
_entity_poly.pdbx_strand_id
1 'polypeptide(L)'
;MTDENDTRRPEQDAARLGLVVVGEASALQSGDEQALDASEANIRDAVDELVDVPLTPRQEEVVERLAQAGGTLTAGLSGALAAQTGHPVEDVLEGAARSIVWQERLASEGAQGQDGSRPDDGRQDAGHPDSDRDRRDDRDQA
;
A
#
# COMPACT_ATOMS: atom_id res chain seq x y z
N MET A 1 0.67 20.18 15.84
CA MET A 1 1.07 19.75 14.48
C MET A 1 0.84 18.25 14.47
N THR A 2 -0.07 17.84 13.61
CA THR A 2 -1.14 16.86 13.90
C THR A 2 -0.72 15.40 13.71
N ASP A 3 -1.20 14.52 14.59
CA ASP A 3 -1.22 13.04 14.52
C ASP A 3 -1.88 12.45 13.24
N GLU A 4 -2.10 13.24 12.18
CA GLU A 4 -2.84 12.80 11.00
C GLU A 4 -2.08 11.76 10.15
N ASN A 5 -0.74 11.78 10.16
CA ASN A 5 0.07 10.72 9.54
C ASN A 5 0.11 9.44 10.39
N ASP A 6 0.05 9.56 11.72
CA ASP A 6 0.04 8.40 12.62
C ASP A 6 -1.25 7.57 12.48
N THR A 7 -2.30 8.16 11.90
CA THR A 7 -3.55 7.46 11.54
C THR A 7 -3.59 6.87 10.12
N ARG A 8 -2.66 7.23 9.23
CA ARG A 8 -2.63 6.67 7.87
C ARG A 8 -1.89 5.35 7.84
N ARG A 9 -2.44 4.42 7.06
CA ARG A 9 -1.84 3.10 6.90
C ARG A 9 -0.76 3.13 5.81
N PRO A 10 0.36 2.41 5.98
CA PRO A 10 1.43 2.38 4.99
C PRO A 10 0.96 2.04 3.57
N GLU A 11 -0.08 1.22 3.44
CA GLU A 11 -0.67 0.84 2.15
C GLU A 11 -1.34 2.02 1.43
N GLN A 12 -1.92 2.95 2.19
CA GLN A 12 -2.58 4.15 1.65
C GLN A 12 -1.53 5.15 1.15
N ASP A 13 -0.44 5.29 1.89
CA ASP A 13 0.69 6.13 1.50
C ASP A 13 1.38 5.56 0.26
N ALA A 14 1.57 4.24 0.20
CA ALA A 14 2.10 3.56 -0.97
C ALA A 14 1.19 3.73 -2.21
N ALA A 15 -0.14 3.64 -2.04
CA ALA A 15 -1.08 3.88 -3.12
C ALA A 15 -1.02 5.32 -3.63
N ARG A 16 -0.94 6.30 -2.72
CA ARG A 16 -0.80 7.72 -3.06
C ARG A 16 0.50 8.00 -3.84
N LEU A 17 1.64 7.49 -3.36
CA LEU A 17 2.92 7.58 -4.05
C LEU A 17 2.88 6.89 -5.42
N GLY A 18 2.24 5.72 -5.51
CA GLY A 18 2.06 5.01 -6.77
C GLY A 18 1.28 5.82 -7.81
N LEU A 19 0.19 6.48 -7.39
CA LEU A 19 -0.60 7.34 -8.27
C LEU A 19 0.16 8.55 -8.78
N VAL A 20 1.00 9.14 -7.93
CA VAL A 20 1.88 10.25 -8.30
C VAL A 20 2.86 9.83 -9.41
N VAL A 21 3.49 8.66 -9.25
CA VAL A 21 4.41 8.11 -10.27
C VAL A 21 3.69 7.81 -11.60
N VAL A 22 2.45 7.32 -11.56
CA VAL A 22 1.63 7.14 -12.78
C VAL A 22 1.27 8.48 -13.43
N GLY A 23 1.00 9.51 -12.62
CA GLY A 23 0.79 10.88 -13.10
C GLY A 23 2.01 11.43 -13.83
N GLU A 24 3.20 11.24 -13.27
CA GLU A 24 4.46 11.65 -13.89
C GLU A 24 4.74 10.90 -15.20
N ALA A 25 4.52 9.59 -15.22
CA ALA A 25 4.63 8.81 -16.44
C ALA A 25 3.66 9.29 -17.53
N SER A 26 2.44 9.69 -17.13
CA SER A 26 1.44 10.25 -18.05
C SER A 26 1.86 11.62 -18.58
N ALA A 27 2.43 12.48 -17.73
CA ALA A 27 2.99 13.77 -18.13
C ALA A 27 4.15 13.60 -19.12
N LEU A 28 5.10 12.71 -18.82
CA LEU A 28 6.21 12.34 -19.71
C LEU A 28 5.72 11.86 -21.08
N GLN A 29 4.68 11.03 -21.09
CA GLN A 29 4.11 10.50 -22.31
C GLN A 29 3.40 11.57 -23.15
N SER A 30 2.74 12.52 -22.49
CA SER A 30 2.04 13.62 -23.18
C SER A 30 3.00 14.62 -23.83
N GLY A 31 4.23 14.73 -23.31
CA GLY A 31 5.19 15.75 -23.72
C GLY A 31 4.78 17.18 -23.35
N ASP A 32 3.77 17.35 -22.51
CA ASP A 32 3.31 18.65 -22.01
C ASP A 32 4.20 19.11 -20.85
N GLU A 33 5.01 20.14 -21.11
CA GLU A 33 5.94 20.73 -20.14
C GLU A 33 5.21 21.30 -18.92
N GLN A 34 3.98 21.82 -19.07
CA GLN A 34 3.18 22.27 -17.93
C GLN A 34 2.69 21.11 -17.06
N ALA A 35 2.35 19.98 -17.70
CA ALA A 35 1.97 18.77 -16.99
C ALA A 35 3.15 18.17 -16.22
N LEU A 36 4.37 18.27 -16.78
CA LEU A 36 5.60 17.84 -16.12
C LEU A 36 5.90 18.70 -14.88
N ASP A 37 5.90 20.03 -15.01
CA ASP A 37 6.10 20.93 -13.87
C ASP A 37 5.05 20.72 -12.77
N ALA A 38 3.79 20.54 -13.15
CA ALA A 38 2.71 20.24 -12.21
C ALA A 38 2.90 18.87 -11.53
N SER A 39 3.40 17.88 -12.26
CA SER A 39 3.71 16.57 -11.69
C SER A 39 4.85 16.64 -10.69
N GLU A 40 5.93 17.37 -10.98
CA GLU A 40 7.05 17.58 -10.05
C GLU A 40 6.60 18.26 -8.76
N ALA A 41 5.74 19.28 -8.85
CA ALA A 41 5.15 19.91 -7.68
C ALA A 41 4.29 18.93 -6.87
N ASN A 42 3.45 18.13 -7.55
CA ASN A 42 2.61 17.12 -6.90
C ASN A 42 3.44 16.07 -6.15
N ILE A 43 4.57 15.64 -6.70
CA ILE A 43 5.50 14.73 -6.01
C ILE A 43 6.00 15.33 -4.70
N ARG A 44 6.44 16.60 -4.72
CA ARG A 44 6.94 17.26 -3.52
C ARG A 44 5.84 17.39 -2.47
N ASP A 45 4.67 17.86 -2.87
CA ASP A 45 3.50 17.99 -1.99
C ASP A 45 3.07 16.62 -1.43
N ALA A 46 3.11 15.59 -2.27
CA ALA A 46 2.74 14.25 -1.85
C ALA A 46 3.70 13.68 -0.79
N VAL A 47 5.00 13.91 -0.95
CA VAL A 47 6.01 13.45 0.01
C VAL A 47 6.04 14.32 1.26
N ASP A 48 5.86 15.64 1.14
CA ASP A 48 5.79 16.55 2.29
C ASP A 48 4.66 16.17 3.25
N GLU A 49 3.49 15.78 2.70
CA GLU A 49 2.38 15.26 3.48
C GLU A 49 2.67 13.92 4.19
N LEU A 50 3.72 13.19 3.83
CA LEU A 50 4.08 11.89 4.42
C LEU A 50 5.24 11.97 5.43
N VAL A 51 5.83 13.16 5.60
CA VAL A 51 6.94 13.35 6.54
C VAL A 51 6.53 14.24 7.71
N ASP A 52 6.98 13.88 8.92
CA ASP A 52 6.66 14.64 10.13
C ASP A 52 7.50 15.93 10.27
N VAL A 53 8.64 15.95 9.60
CA VAL A 53 9.56 17.08 9.56
C VAL A 53 9.87 17.43 8.12
N PRO A 54 10.01 18.73 7.79
CA PRO A 54 10.39 19.14 6.44
C PRO A 54 11.66 18.44 5.99
N LEU A 55 11.68 18.03 4.73
CA LEU A 55 12.86 17.45 4.11
C LEU A 55 14.03 18.45 4.15
N THR A 56 15.23 17.93 4.33
CA THR A 56 16.43 18.74 4.05
C THR A 56 16.54 18.97 2.54
N PRO A 57 17.21 20.05 2.08
CA PRO A 57 17.37 20.33 0.65
C PRO A 57 17.97 19.15 -0.14
N ARG A 58 18.87 18.37 0.50
CA ARG A 58 19.46 17.19 -0.14
C ARG A 58 18.48 16.03 -0.26
N GLN A 59 17.54 15.89 0.67
CA GLN A 59 16.51 14.86 0.60
C GLN A 59 15.46 15.20 -0.46
N GLU A 60 15.07 16.48 -0.60
CA GLU A 60 14.19 16.94 -1.67
C GLU A 60 14.77 16.59 -3.05
N GLU A 61 16.05 16.88 -3.29
CA GLU A 61 16.75 16.55 -4.53
C GLU A 61 16.79 15.02 -4.79
N VAL A 62 16.91 14.20 -3.73
CA VAL A 62 16.88 12.74 -3.86
C VAL A 62 15.47 12.26 -4.22
N VAL A 63 14.44 12.80 -3.57
CA VAL A 63 13.03 12.46 -3.85
C VAL A 63 12.68 12.81 -5.29
N GLU A 64 13.05 14.00 -5.76
CA GLU A 64 12.83 14.44 -7.13
C GLU A 64 13.47 13.47 -8.15
N ARG A 65 14.72 13.07 -7.92
CA ARG A 65 15.41 12.09 -8.79
C ARG A 65 14.78 10.71 -8.76
N LEU A 66 14.31 10.26 -7.60
CA LEU A 66 13.62 8.97 -7.46
C LEU A 66 12.29 8.98 -8.20
N ALA A 67 11.56 10.08 -8.12
CA ALA A 67 10.32 10.26 -8.84
C ALA A 67 10.56 10.27 -10.35
N GLN A 68 11.48 11.11 -10.85
CA GLN A 68 11.87 11.13 -12.27
C GLN A 68 12.29 9.74 -12.78
N ALA A 69 13.08 8.99 -12.00
CA ALA A 69 13.44 7.62 -12.34
C ALA A 69 12.21 6.68 -12.36
N GLY A 70 11.33 6.79 -11.36
CA GLY A 70 10.08 6.03 -11.26
C GLY A 70 9.10 6.32 -12.40
N GLY A 71 8.87 7.59 -12.72
CA GLY A 71 8.06 8.04 -13.85
C GLY A 71 8.63 7.54 -15.18
N THR A 72 9.95 7.66 -15.38
CA THR A 72 10.62 7.15 -16.60
C THR A 72 10.48 5.64 -16.74
N LEU A 73 10.69 4.88 -15.66
CA LEU A 73 10.51 3.42 -15.66
C LEU A 73 9.05 3.05 -15.95
N THR A 74 8.11 3.75 -15.34
CA THR A 74 6.67 3.50 -15.51
C THR A 74 6.21 3.83 -16.93
N ALA A 75 6.66 4.95 -17.50
CA ALA A 75 6.40 5.32 -18.89
C ALA A 75 7.00 4.30 -19.86
N GLY A 76 8.26 3.91 -19.67
CA GLY A 76 8.94 2.92 -20.52
C GLY A 76 8.30 1.54 -20.48
N LEU A 77 7.97 1.04 -19.29
CA LEU A 77 7.28 -0.25 -19.12
C LEU A 77 5.86 -0.21 -19.69
N SER A 78 5.13 0.89 -19.48
CA SER A 78 3.78 1.06 -20.03
C SER A 78 3.81 1.12 -21.56
N GLY A 79 4.79 1.82 -22.15
CA GLY A 79 5.01 1.84 -23.60
C GLY A 79 5.36 0.45 -24.17
N ALA A 80 6.21 -0.32 -23.47
CA ALA A 80 6.54 -1.69 -23.87
C ALA A 80 5.31 -2.62 -23.81
N LEU A 81 4.49 -2.51 -22.76
CA LEU A 81 3.27 -3.29 -22.60
C LEU A 81 2.19 -2.91 -23.62
N ALA A 82 2.03 -1.61 -23.89
CA ALA A 82 1.14 -1.09 -24.93
C ALA A 82 1.51 -1.67 -26.30
N ALA A 83 2.80 -1.61 -26.67
CA ALA A 83 3.30 -2.20 -27.92
C ALA A 83 3.08 -3.71 -28.01
N GLN A 84 3.26 -4.44 -26.90
CA GLN A 84 3.06 -5.89 -26.85
C GLN A 84 1.59 -6.30 -26.98
N THR A 85 0.67 -5.51 -26.42
CA THR A 85 -0.75 -5.86 -26.33
C THR A 85 -1.62 -5.19 -27.40
N GLY A 86 -1.07 -4.22 -28.14
CA GLY A 86 -1.81 -3.45 -29.16
C GLY A 86 -2.80 -2.43 -28.58
N HIS A 87 -2.64 -2.06 -27.31
CA HIS A 87 -3.45 -1.03 -26.64
C HIS A 87 -2.69 0.31 -26.64
N PRO A 88 -3.41 1.45 -26.58
CA PRO A 88 -2.77 2.74 -26.35
C PRO A 88 -2.15 2.78 -24.94
N VAL A 89 -1.06 3.53 -24.79
CA VAL A 89 -0.31 3.62 -23.53
C VAL A 89 -1.11 4.32 -22.43
N GLU A 90 -2.01 5.22 -22.82
CA GLU A 90 -2.95 5.91 -21.95
C GLU A 90 -3.87 4.91 -21.23
N ASP A 91 -4.39 3.90 -21.95
CA ASP A 91 -5.24 2.85 -21.37
C ASP A 91 -4.44 1.97 -20.39
N VAL A 92 -3.16 1.73 -20.66
CA VAL A 92 -2.28 0.97 -19.76
C VAL A 92 -2.03 1.74 -18.46
N LEU A 93 -1.72 3.03 -18.56
CA LEU A 93 -1.50 3.91 -17.41
C LEU A 93 -2.80 4.10 -16.61
N GLU A 94 -3.95 4.26 -17.27
CA GLU A 94 -5.27 4.30 -16.62
C GLU A 94 -5.56 2.98 -15.88
N GLY A 95 -5.27 1.84 -16.52
CA GLY A 95 -5.40 0.52 -15.91
C GLY A 95 -4.52 0.34 -14.68
N ALA A 96 -3.28 0.86 -14.72
CA ALA A 96 -2.38 0.85 -13.57
C ALA A 96 -2.93 1.70 -12.42
N ALA A 97 -3.37 2.94 -12.68
CA ALA A 97 -3.98 3.81 -11.67
C ALA A 97 -5.22 3.16 -11.04
N ARG A 98 -6.12 2.60 -11.86
CA ARG A 98 -7.32 1.91 -11.38
C ARG A 98 -6.97 0.70 -10.50
N SER A 99 -5.91 -0.03 -10.84
CA SER A 99 -5.44 -1.18 -10.05
C SER A 99 -4.88 -0.75 -8.70
N ILE A 100 -4.16 0.37 -8.63
CA ILE A 100 -3.65 0.93 -7.37
C ILE A 100 -4.80 1.32 -6.45
N VAL A 101 -5.78 2.06 -6.95
CA VAL A 101 -6.99 2.45 -6.17
C VAL A 101 -7.75 1.22 -5.70
N TRP A 102 -7.88 0.20 -6.55
CA TRP A 102 -8.54 -1.05 -6.18
C TRP A 102 -7.79 -1.80 -5.07
N GLN A 103 -6.46 -1.86 -5.13
CA GLN A 103 -5.64 -2.51 -4.10
C GLN A 103 -5.72 -1.77 -2.75
N GLU A 104 -5.69 -0.43 -2.76
CA GLU A 104 -5.89 0.38 -1.54
C GLU A 104 -7.24 0.07 -0.91
N ARG A 105 -8.31 0.02 -1.72
CA ARG A 105 -9.65 -0.29 -1.24
C ARG A 105 -9.72 -1.67 -0.60
N LEU A 106 -9.12 -2.69 -1.22
CA LEU A 106 -9.09 -4.04 -0.66
C LEU A 106 -8.30 -4.12 0.66
N ALA A 107 -7.18 -3.42 0.77
CA ALA A 107 -6.43 -3.31 2.02
C ALA A 107 -7.24 -2.60 3.12
N SER A 108 -8.01 -1.60 2.72
CA SER A 108 -8.92 -0.87 3.61
C SER A 108 -10.07 -1.74 4.12
N GLU A 109 -10.71 -2.53 3.26
CA GLU A 109 -11.83 -3.43 3.60
C GLU A 109 -11.35 -4.66 4.43
N GLY A 110 -10.19 -5.24 4.11
CA GLY A 110 -9.64 -6.41 4.81
C GLY A 110 -9.23 -6.16 6.26
N ALA A 111 -8.85 -4.92 6.60
CA ALA A 111 -8.52 -4.53 7.96
C ALA A 111 -9.76 -4.29 8.84
N GLN A 112 -10.85 -3.75 8.26
CA GLN A 112 -12.11 -3.52 9.00
C GLN A 112 -12.77 -4.83 9.44
N GLY A 113 -12.52 -5.94 8.75
CA GLY A 113 -13.04 -7.26 9.09
C GLY A 113 -12.35 -7.97 10.28
N GLN A 114 -11.20 -7.47 10.76
CA GLN A 114 -10.45 -8.12 11.87
C GLN A 114 -10.66 -7.46 13.24
N ASP A 115 -11.19 -6.24 13.30
CA ASP A 115 -11.39 -5.50 14.56
C ASP A 115 -12.77 -5.70 15.21
N GLY A 116 -13.65 -6.49 14.59
CA GLY A 116 -15.08 -6.55 14.93
C GLY A 116 -15.58 -7.77 15.71
N SER A 117 -14.73 -8.69 16.18
CA SER A 117 -15.24 -9.90 16.89
C SER A 117 -14.26 -10.49 17.91
N ARG A 118 -14.23 -9.89 19.10
CA ARG A 118 -14.08 -10.67 20.34
C ARG A 118 -15.29 -10.37 21.23
N PRO A 119 -16.31 -11.24 21.29
CA PRO A 119 -17.19 -11.24 22.44
C PRO A 119 -16.34 -11.69 23.63
N ASP A 120 -16.03 -10.75 24.52
CA ASP A 120 -15.57 -11.03 25.87
C ASP A 120 -16.74 -11.65 26.65
N ASP A 121 -17.00 -12.91 26.35
CA ASP A 121 -18.04 -13.71 27.00
C ASP A 121 -17.52 -14.06 28.39
N GLY A 122 -17.88 -13.21 29.35
CA GLY A 122 -17.57 -13.39 30.76
C GLY A 122 -18.04 -14.74 31.25
N ARG A 123 -17.09 -15.66 31.47
CA ARG A 123 -17.33 -16.91 32.19
C ARG A 123 -16.40 -17.01 33.39
N GLN A 124 -16.88 -16.47 34.50
CA GLN A 124 -16.54 -16.98 35.82
C GLN A 124 -17.10 -18.42 35.89
N ASP A 125 -16.23 -19.42 35.95
CA ASP A 125 -16.57 -20.65 36.64
C ASP A 125 -15.33 -21.30 37.25
N ALA A 126 -15.49 -21.68 38.51
CA ALA A 126 -14.47 -22.19 39.39
C ALA A 126 -14.27 -23.70 39.18
N GLY A 127 -13.05 -24.21 39.42
CA GLY A 127 -12.85 -25.63 39.67
C GLY A 127 -11.62 -26.25 39.01
N HIS A 128 -10.51 -26.29 39.74
CA HIS A 128 -9.49 -27.34 39.64
C HIS A 128 -10.04 -28.60 40.40
N PRO A 129 -9.73 -29.88 40.08
CA PRO A 129 -8.42 -30.36 39.64
C PRO A 129 -8.36 -31.49 38.59
N ASP A 130 -7.16 -31.61 38.02
CA ASP A 130 -6.44 -32.83 37.62
C ASP A 130 -7.22 -34.05 37.12
N SER A 131 -7.33 -34.09 35.80
CA SER A 131 -7.34 -35.31 35.01
C SER A 131 -5.92 -35.89 34.92
N ASP A 132 -5.64 -37.04 35.56
CA ASP A 132 -4.60 -37.94 35.07
C ASP A 132 -4.73 -39.39 35.61
N ARG A 133 -5.07 -40.30 34.67
CA ARG A 133 -4.56 -41.68 34.52
C ARG A 133 -5.18 -42.83 35.32
N ASP A 134 -6.39 -43.20 34.97
CA ASP A 134 -6.83 -44.61 34.94
C ASP A 134 -6.56 -45.22 33.55
N ARG A 135 -5.32 -45.68 33.33
CA ARG A 135 -4.99 -46.75 32.35
C ARG A 135 -3.75 -47.49 32.84
N ARG A 136 -3.96 -48.54 33.64
CA ARG A 136 -2.97 -49.59 33.86
C ARG A 136 -3.61 -50.96 33.64
N ASP A 137 -3.16 -51.57 32.55
CA ASP A 137 -2.89 -53.00 32.39
C ASP A 137 -4.00 -54.01 32.68
N ASP A 138 -4.84 -54.23 31.66
CA ASP A 138 -5.36 -55.57 31.36
C ASP A 138 -4.25 -56.37 30.66
N ARG A 139 -3.48 -57.15 31.44
CA ARG A 139 -2.78 -58.35 30.94
C ARG A 139 -2.84 -59.47 31.98
N ASP A 140 -3.17 -60.64 31.46
CA ASP A 140 -3.10 -61.98 32.04
C ASP A 140 -4.19 -62.43 33.02
N GLN A 141 -5.16 -63.17 32.46
CA GLN A 141 -5.40 -64.57 32.85
C GLN A 141 -6.34 -65.28 31.86
N ALA A 142 -5.77 -66.13 31.01
CA ALA A 142 -6.38 -67.37 30.49
C ALA A 142 -5.27 -68.30 29.96
#